data_AF-G7JYI9-F1
#
_entry.id   AF-G7JYI9-F1
#
_cell.length_a   1.000
_cell.length_b   1.000
_cell.length_c   1.000
_cell.angle_alpha   90.00
_cell.angle_beta   90.00
_cell.angle_gamma   90.00
#
_symmetry.space_group_name_H-M   'P 1'
#
loop_
_entity.id
_entity.type
_entity.pdbx_description
1 polymer ?
#
loop_
_entity_poly.entity_id
_entity_poly.type
_entity_poly.pdbx_seq_one_letter_code
_entity_poly.pdbx_strand_id
1 'polypeptide(L)'
;MNVKHLIMKTALHHFEFVGVSFMLRSCPYLERLTIEIVDERRMVMKQCSMLSRRDTGLTLKVYKCVKKRLKEIEIKSFKGTKNEFTNV
;
A
#
# COMPACT_ATOMS: atom_id res chain seq x y z
N MET A 1 8.19 10.23 9.85
CA MET A 1 9.08 10.78 8.81
C MET A 1 8.48 12.06 8.24
N ASN A 2 9.31 13.01 7.77
CA ASN A 2 8.86 14.23 7.09
C ASN A 2 8.78 13.99 5.57
N VAL A 3 7.83 13.16 5.15
CA VAL A 3 7.62 12.79 3.73
C VAL A 3 6.27 13.34 3.28
N LYS A 4 6.28 14.11 2.19
CA LYS A 4 5.07 14.66 1.54
C LYS A 4 4.68 13.91 0.27
N HIS A 5 5.66 13.39 -0.46
CA HIS A 5 5.45 12.65 -1.71
C HIS A 5 6.10 11.28 -1.58
N LEU A 6 5.31 10.24 -1.78
CA LEU A 6 5.76 8.86 -1.66
C LEU A 6 5.45 8.12 -2.96
N ILE A 7 6.47 7.45 -3.51
CA ILE A 7 6.31 6.54 -4.63
C ILE A 7 6.51 5.13 -4.08
N MET A 8 5.46 4.32 -4.16
CA MET A 8 5.45 2.94 -3.72
C MET A 8 5.41 2.03 -4.93
N LYS A 9 6.36 1.10 -5.00
CA LYS A 9 6.34 -0.01 -5.96
C LYS A 9 5.77 -1.24 -5.25
N THR A 10 4.77 -1.88 -5.84
CA THR A 10 4.09 -3.02 -5.22
C THR A 10 3.47 -3.92 -6.29
N ALA A 11 3.33 -5.22 -6.02
CA ALA A 11 2.53 -6.11 -6.85
C ALA A 11 1.06 -6.20 -6.36
N LEU A 12 0.71 -5.38 -5.35
CA LEU A 12 -0.58 -5.39 -4.65
C LEU A 12 -0.97 -6.77 -4.12
N HIS A 13 0.01 -7.61 -3.80
CA HIS A 13 -0.25 -8.91 -3.20
C HIS A 13 -0.77 -8.72 -1.77
N HIS A 14 -1.71 -9.57 -1.34
CA HIS A 14 -2.36 -9.42 -0.04
C HIS A 14 -1.39 -9.44 1.16
N PHE A 15 -0.25 -10.12 1.03
CA PHE A 15 0.83 -10.11 2.04
C PHE A 15 1.58 -8.77 2.15
N GLU A 16 1.54 -7.93 1.12
CA GLU A 16 2.20 -6.61 1.13
C GLU A 16 1.38 -5.58 1.93
N PHE A 17 0.07 -5.77 2.10
CA PHE A 17 -0.82 -4.78 2.70
C PHE A 17 -0.45 -4.38 4.13
N VAL A 18 0.19 -5.27 4.90
CA VAL A 18 0.68 -4.93 6.25
C VAL A 18 1.87 -3.98 6.15
N GLY A 19 2.78 -4.20 5.20
CA GLY A 19 3.89 -3.29 4.91
C GLY A 19 3.41 -1.92 4.43
N VAL A 20 2.45 -1.90 3.49
CA VAL A 20 1.81 -0.67 3.01
C VAL A 20 1.18 0.11 4.17
N SER A 21 0.45 -0.60 5.02
CA SER A 21 -0.19 -0.06 6.22
C SER A 21 0.79 0.57 7.21
N PHE A 22 1.92 -0.10 7.44
CA PHE A 22 2.99 0.40 8.31
C PHE A 22 3.68 1.64 7.72
N MET A 23 3.93 1.62 6.41
CA MET A 23 4.54 2.73 5.69
C MET A 23 3.66 3.99 5.75
N LEU A 24 2.36 3.87 5.48
CA LEU A 24 1.42 5.00 5.55
C LEU A 24 1.33 5.60 6.96
N ARG A 25 1.39 4.77 8.01
CA ARG A 25 1.46 5.25 9.42
C ARG A 25 2.72 6.05 9.72
N SER A 26 3.83 5.71 9.08
CA SER A 26 5.14 6.35 9.29
C SER A 26 5.28 7.71 8.59
N CYS A 27 4.34 8.05 7.70
CA CYS A 27 4.32 9.27 6.88
C CYS A 27 3.13 10.18 7.26
N PRO A 28 3.15 10.85 8.43
CA PRO A 28 2.02 11.66 8.91
C PRO A 28 1.71 12.91 8.06
N TYR A 29 2.68 13.38 7.26
CA TYR A 29 2.57 14.58 6.43
C TYR A 29 2.36 14.26 4.94
N LEU A 30 1.99 13.03 4.61
CA LEU A 30 1.86 12.60 3.22
C LEU A 30 0.75 13.39 2.50
N GLU A 31 1.09 13.99 1.37
CA GLU A 31 0.20 14.77 0.51
C GLU A 31 -0.05 14.11 -0.85
N ARG A 32 0.94 13.38 -1.40
CA ARG A 32 0.82 12.61 -2.64
C ARG A 32 1.32 11.19 -2.46
N LEU A 33 0.53 10.23 -2.93
CA LEU A 33 0.92 8.82 -3.01
C LEU A 33 0.86 8.36 -4.47
N THR A 34 1.99 7.95 -5.04
CA THR A 34 2.03 7.26 -6.34
C THR A 34 2.22 5.77 -6.09
N ILE A 35 1.31 4.96 -6.61
CA ILE A 35 1.38 3.49 -6.59
C ILE A 35 1.80 3.03 -7.98
N GLU A 36 3.03 2.55 -8.11
CA GLU A 36 3.56 1.95 -9.33
C GLU A 36 3.40 0.43 -9.23
N ILE A 37 2.43 -0.10 -9.97
CA ILE A 37 2.15 -1.54 -9.96
C ILE A 37 3.22 -2.24 -10.79
N VAL A 38 3.96 -3.15 -10.16
CA VAL A 38 5.02 -3.93 -10.80
C VAL A 38 4.69 -5.42 -10.78
N ASP A 39 5.35 -6.16 -11.66
CA ASP A 39 5.22 -7.62 -11.69
C ASP A 39 5.76 -8.23 -10.39
N GLU A 40 5.01 -9.16 -9.79
CA GLU A 40 5.40 -9.90 -8.58
C GLU A 40 6.76 -10.56 -8.74
N ARG A 41 7.11 -11.04 -9.94
CA ARG A 41 8.42 -11.64 -10.23
C ARG A 41 9.59 -10.67 -10.04
N ARG A 42 9.31 -9.37 -10.04
CA ARG A 42 10.30 -8.31 -9.81
C ARG A 42 10.39 -7.89 -8.34
N MET A 43 9.53 -8.43 -7.48
CA MET A 43 9.52 -8.17 -6.04
C MET A 43 10.27 -9.29 -5.31
N VAL A 44 11.41 -8.97 -4.69
CA VAL A 44 12.08 -9.89 -3.76
C VAL A 44 11.34 -9.84 -2.42
N MET A 45 10.29 -10.66 -2.28
CA MET A 45 9.55 -10.74 -1.03
C MET A 45 10.35 -11.57 -0.01
N LYS A 46 11.06 -10.90 0.89
CA LYS A 46 11.60 -11.55 2.09
C LYS A 46 10.41 -11.86 2.99
N GLN A 47 9.99 -13.12 3.00
CA GLN A 47 8.81 -13.58 3.75
C GLN A 47 8.95 -13.17 5.22
N CYS A 48 8.15 -12.21 5.68
CA CYS A 48 8.07 -11.89 7.10
C CYS A 48 7.24 -12.98 7.77
N SER A 49 7.91 -13.90 8.48
CA SER A 49 7.31 -15.00 9.23
C SER A 49 6.38 -14.58 10.39
N MET A 50 6.17 -13.28 10.59
CA MET A 50 5.37 -12.73 11.69
C MET A 50 3.90 -12.43 11.36
N LEU A 51 3.45 -12.62 10.13
CA LEU A 51 2.08 -12.27 9.74
C LEU A 51 1.13 -13.45 9.95
N SER A 52 0.54 -13.54 11.15
CA SER A 52 -0.58 -14.45 11.39
C SER A 52 -1.75 -14.06 10.49
N ARG A 53 -2.36 -15.06 9.83
CA ARG A 53 -3.46 -14.99 8.85
C ARG A 53 -4.78 -14.37 9.35
N ARG A 54 -4.78 -13.63 10.46
CA ARG A 54 -5.98 -13.12 11.15
C ARG A 54 -6.27 -11.64 10.94
N ASP A 55 -5.45 -10.90 10.20
CA ASP A 55 -5.79 -9.54 9.77
C ASP A 55 -6.41 -9.56 8.37
N THR A 56 -7.48 -10.34 8.20
CA THR A 56 -8.28 -10.39 6.95
C THR A 56 -9.16 -9.15 6.76
N GLY A 57 -9.21 -8.28 7.76
CA GLY A 57 -9.80 -6.96 7.63
C GLY A 57 -8.75 -5.95 7.22
N LEU A 58 -8.68 -5.60 5.94
CA LEU A 58 -8.47 -4.21 5.53
C LEU A 58 -9.66 -3.39 6.07
N THR A 59 -9.84 -3.36 7.39
CA THR A 59 -10.56 -2.25 7.98
C THR A 59 -9.66 -1.08 7.63
N LEU A 60 -10.07 -0.36 6.59
CA LEU A 60 -9.63 0.98 6.24
C LEU A 60 -9.85 1.83 7.50
N LYS A 61 -9.05 1.61 8.54
CA LYS A 61 -8.74 2.59 9.57
C LYS A 61 -7.99 3.63 8.80
N VAL A 62 -8.75 4.45 8.06
CA VAL A 62 -8.27 5.49 7.16
C VAL A 62 -7.25 6.26 7.98
N TYR A 63 -5.99 6.08 7.63
CA TYR A 63 -4.89 6.55 8.46
C TYR A 63 -5.03 8.08 8.57
N LYS A 64 -4.78 8.66 9.75
CA LYS A 64 -5.01 10.10 9.97
C LYS A 64 -4.33 10.98 8.90
N CYS A 65 -3.18 10.54 8.36
CA CYS A 65 -2.51 11.18 7.23
C CYS A 65 -3.35 11.11 5.94
N VAL A 66 -3.83 9.92 5.57
CA VAL A 66 -4.72 9.68 4.43
C VAL A 66 -5.98 10.53 4.53
N LYS A 67 -6.61 10.61 5.72
CA LYS A 67 -7.85 11.38 5.90
C LYS A 67 -7.65 12.90 5.89
N LYS A 68 -6.53 13.40 6.43
CA LYS A 68 -6.35 14.84 6.70
C LYS A 68 -5.48 15.58 5.69
N ARG A 69 -4.54 14.87 5.06
CA ARG A 69 -3.45 15.53 4.30
C ARG A 69 -3.21 14.96 2.92
N LEU A 70 -3.55 13.70 2.68
CA LEU A 70 -3.42 13.12 1.35
C LEU A 70 -4.40 13.83 0.40
N LYS A 71 -3.85 14.42 -0.67
CA LYS A 71 -4.58 15.20 -1.66
C LYS A 71 -4.69 14.47 -2.99
N GLU A 72 -3.66 13.70 -3.33
CA GLU A 72 -3.54 13.06 -4.64
C GLU A 72 -3.08 11.61 -4.50
N ILE A 73 -3.76 10.73 -5.22
CA ILE A 73 -3.34 9.35 -5.43
C ILE A 73 -3.19 9.14 -6.93
N GLU A 74 -2.01 8.71 -7.34
CA GLU A 74 -1.72 8.35 -8.74
C GLU A 74 -1.43 6.86 -8.81
N ILE A 75 -2.15 6.15 -9.69
CA ILE A 75 -1.91 4.71 -9.92
C ILE A 75 -1.30 4.57 -11.31
N LYS A 76 -0.12 3.94 -11.38
CA LYS A 76 0.59 3.66 -12.62
C LYS A 76 0.59 2.16 -12.89
N SER A 77 0.59 1.81 -14.17
CA SER A 77 0.74 0.44 -14.65
C SER A 77 -0.36 -0.52 -14.19
N PHE A 78 -1.56 0.00 -13.92
CA PHE A 78 -2.76 -0.80 -13.68
C PHE A 78 -3.10 -1.65 -14.91
N LYS A 79 -3.33 -2.94 -14.71
CA LYS A 79 -3.62 -3.96 -15.74
C LYS A 79 -4.97 -4.64 -15.53
N GLY A 80 -5.62 -4.43 -14.38
CA GLY A 80 -6.88 -5.09 -14.02
C GLY A 80 -6.70 -6.56 -13.63
N THR A 81 -5.58 -6.91 -13.00
CA THR A 81 -5.37 -8.28 -12.52
C THR A 81 -6.17 -8.57 -11.24
N LYS A 82 -6.31 -9.85 -10.86
CA LYS A 82 -7.03 -10.25 -9.64
C LYS A 82 -6.51 -9.58 -8.37
N ASN A 83 -5.23 -9.23 -8.31
CA ASN A 83 -4.64 -8.56 -7.15
C ASN A 83 -4.99 -7.06 -7.10
N GLU A 84 -5.33 -6.48 -8.25
CA GLU A 84 -5.65 -5.06 -8.40
C GLU A 84 -7.13 -4.76 -8.17
N PHE A 85 -7.99 -5.79 -8.23
CA PHE A 85 -9.39 -5.72 -7.87
C PHE A 85 -9.62 -6.30 -6.48
N THR A 86 -10.29 -5.55 -5.61
CA THR A 86 -10.87 -6.09 -4.39
C THR A 86 -12.25 -6.63 -4.75
N ASN A 87 -12.48 -7.94 -4.56
CA ASN A 87 -13.84 -8.47 -4.54
C ASN A 87 -14.57 -7.78 -3.38
N VAL A 88 -15.47 -6.86 -3.70
CA VAL A 88 -16.32 -6.13 -2.74
C VAL A 88 -17.46 -7.04 -2.30
#